data_AF-A0A1I2HES3-F1
#
_entry.id   AF-A0A1I2HES3-F1
#
_cell.length_a   1.000
_cell.length_b   1.000
_cell.length_c   1.000
_cell.angle_alpha   90.00
_cell.angle_beta   90.00
_cell.angle_gamma   90.00
#
_symmetry.space_group_name_H-M   'P 1'
#
loop_
_entity.id
_entity.type
_entity.pdbx_description
1 polymer ?
#
loop_
_entity_poly.entity_id
_entity_poly.type
_entity_poly.pdbx_seq_one_letter_code
_entity_poly.pdbx_strand_id
1 'polypeptide(L)'
;MAVVTVDEPFEAEVEFLLDRLSWFDFVAEDNIPAWDDWAWAVVDHEVLLARSALELLRDRLSERALAMMAAADAQWRAHPKAFDHMFRRAIDWARPDDILTDWVRDETGATPPIPPSHWWWRLSKNW
;
A
#
# COMPACT_ATOMS: atom_id res chain seq x y z
N MET A 1 10.78 16.19 -1.00
CA MET A 1 11.31 14.89 -1.45
C MET A 1 11.20 13.93 -0.25
N ALA A 2 10.63 12.73 -0.39
CA ALA A 2 10.36 11.89 0.79
C ALA A 2 11.66 11.32 1.41
N VAL A 3 11.78 11.45 2.74
CA VAL A 3 12.89 10.94 3.56
C VAL A 3 12.42 9.69 4.29
N VAL A 4 13.16 8.62 4.04
CA VAL A 4 12.88 7.29 4.58
C VAL A 4 13.46 7.25 6.01
N THR A 5 12.84 6.45 6.87
CA THR A 5 13.00 6.56 8.32
C THR A 5 14.48 6.49 8.72
N VAL A 6 14.90 7.34 9.67
CA VAL A 6 16.32 7.69 9.92
C VAL A 6 17.21 6.53 10.41
N ASP A 7 16.67 5.32 10.50
CA ASP A 7 17.23 4.20 11.24
C ASP A 7 17.75 3.05 10.34
N GLU A 8 17.34 2.96 9.07
CA GLU A 8 17.76 1.87 8.14
C GLU A 8 18.31 2.40 6.80
N PRO A 9 19.14 1.61 6.07
CA PRO A 9 19.54 1.97 4.72
C PRO A 9 18.33 2.03 3.77
N PHE A 10 18.31 3.02 2.87
CA PHE A 10 17.22 3.21 1.89
C PHE A 10 16.81 1.93 1.14
N GLU A 11 17.78 1.12 0.73
CA GLU A 11 17.52 -0.14 0.03
C GLU A 11 16.78 -1.15 0.93
N ALA A 12 17.17 -1.27 2.20
CA ALA A 12 16.51 -2.16 3.16
C ALA A 12 15.06 -1.75 3.41
N GLU A 13 14.79 -0.44 3.49
CA GLU A 13 13.43 0.07 3.62
C GLU A 13 12.60 -0.20 2.36
N VAL A 14 13.16 0.00 1.17
CA VAL A 14 12.48 -0.35 -0.08
C VAL A 14 12.18 -1.86 -0.13
N GLU A 15 13.11 -2.74 0.26
CA GLU A 15 12.85 -4.18 0.30
C GLU A 15 11.74 -4.54 1.30
N PHE A 16 11.70 -3.91 2.47
CA PHE A 16 10.60 -4.08 3.42
C PHE A 16 9.24 -3.68 2.80
N LEU A 17 9.18 -2.54 2.12
CA LEU A 17 7.95 -2.09 1.45
C LEU A 17 7.55 -3.04 0.31
N LEU A 18 8.51 -3.57 -0.44
CA LEU A 18 8.23 -4.52 -1.51
C LEU A 18 7.77 -5.88 -0.97
N ASP A 19 8.34 -6.35 0.14
CA ASP A 19 7.87 -7.55 0.85
C ASP A 19 6.40 -7.39 1.27
N ARG A 20 6.04 -6.23 1.84
CA ARG A 20 4.64 -5.92 2.17
C ARG A 20 3.76 -5.80 0.94
N LEU A 21 4.23 -5.16 -0.12
CA LEU A 21 3.46 -5.06 -1.35
C LEU A 21 3.26 -6.44 -2.01
N SER A 22 4.16 -7.41 -1.82
CA SER A 22 4.12 -8.73 -2.50
C SER A 22 2.80 -9.48 -2.36
N TRP A 23 2.08 -9.25 -1.26
CA TRP A 23 0.74 -9.77 -1.02
C TRP A 23 -0.34 -9.25 -1.99
N PHE A 24 0.01 -8.34 -2.92
CA PHE A 24 -0.91 -7.88 -3.95
C PHE A 24 -1.46 -9.03 -4.81
N ASP A 25 -0.68 -10.08 -5.02
CA ASP A 25 -1.03 -11.22 -5.87
C ASP A 25 -2.13 -12.12 -5.26
N PHE A 26 -2.31 -12.05 -3.94
CA PHE A 26 -3.43 -12.70 -3.26
C PHE A 26 -4.76 -12.04 -3.60
N VAL A 27 -4.79 -10.80 -4.08
CA VAL A 27 -6.03 -10.06 -4.39
C VAL A 27 -6.75 -10.67 -5.60
N ALA A 28 -7.51 -11.74 -5.35
CA ALA A 28 -8.29 -12.48 -6.34
C ALA A 28 -9.55 -13.05 -5.66
N GLU A 29 -10.66 -13.15 -6.39
CA GLU A 29 -11.94 -13.57 -5.82
C GLU A 29 -11.90 -14.98 -5.24
N ASP A 30 -11.09 -15.87 -5.82
CA ASP A 30 -10.93 -17.26 -5.36
C ASP A 30 -10.31 -17.35 -3.95
N ASN A 31 -9.63 -16.29 -3.48
CA ASN A 31 -9.01 -16.23 -2.16
C ASN A 31 -9.96 -15.67 -1.08
N ILE A 32 -11.12 -15.13 -1.44
CA ILE A 32 -12.09 -14.56 -0.49
C ILE A 32 -12.48 -15.54 0.64
N PRO A 33 -12.80 -16.82 0.36
CA PRO A 33 -13.14 -17.77 1.41
C PRO A 33 -12.02 -17.95 2.44
N ALA A 34 -10.76 -18.00 1.98
CA ALA A 34 -9.61 -18.15 2.86
C ALA A 34 -9.45 -16.93 3.79
N TRP A 35 -9.67 -15.72 3.28
CA TRP A 35 -9.61 -14.50 4.09
C TRP A 35 -10.72 -14.43 5.14
N ASP A 36 -11.93 -14.86 4.78
CA ASP A 36 -13.06 -14.94 5.71
C ASP A 36 -12.77 -15.95 6.84
N ASP A 37 -12.13 -17.08 6.52
CA ASP A 37 -11.74 -18.10 7.50
C ASP A 37 -10.60 -17.64 8.40
N TRP A 38 -9.62 -16.91 7.86
CA TRP A 38 -8.44 -16.49 8.61
C TRP A 38 -8.64 -15.20 9.41
N ALA A 39 -9.73 -14.45 9.16
CA ALA A 39 -10.06 -13.18 9.80
C ALA A 39 -8.90 -12.16 9.75
N TRP A 40 -8.11 -12.17 8.67
CA TRP A 40 -6.96 -11.28 8.50
C TRP A 40 -7.39 -9.81 8.64
N ALA A 41 -6.69 -9.07 9.50
CA ALA A 41 -6.96 -7.66 9.74
C ALA A 41 -5.67 -6.81 9.74
N VAL A 42 -4.49 -7.43 9.82
CA VAL A 42 -3.20 -6.72 9.93
C VAL A 42 -2.51 -6.57 8.56
N VAL A 43 -2.55 -7.60 7.71
CA VAL A 43 -1.81 -7.60 6.42
C VAL A 43 -2.44 -6.64 5.39
N ASP A 44 -3.76 -6.49 5.40
CA ASP A 44 -4.49 -5.70 4.38
C ASP A 44 -4.12 -4.21 4.42
N HIS A 45 -3.97 -3.65 5.62
CA HIS A 45 -3.62 -2.24 5.79
C HIS A 45 -2.16 -1.98 5.40
N GLU A 46 -1.24 -2.87 5.78
CA GLU A 46 0.19 -2.75 5.47
C GLU A 46 0.47 -2.75 3.96
N VAL A 47 -0.32 -3.49 3.17
CA VAL A 47 -0.22 -3.49 1.70
C VAL A 47 -0.52 -2.11 1.11
N LEU A 48 -1.59 -1.44 1.57
CA LEU A 48 -1.96 -0.09 1.11
C LEU A 48 -0.95 0.98 1.55
N LEU A 49 -0.42 0.84 2.78
CA LEU A 49 0.65 1.70 3.30
C LEU A 49 1.92 1.55 2.47
N ALA A 50 2.34 0.30 2.20
CA ALA A 50 3.50 0.00 1.37
C ALA A 50 3.39 0.61 -0.02
N ARG A 51 2.23 0.43 -0.68
CA ARG A 51 1.97 1.02 -2.01
C ARG A 51 2.06 2.55 -1.99
N SER A 52 1.57 3.18 -0.91
CA SER A 52 1.61 4.64 -0.74
C SER A 52 3.02 5.16 -0.47
N ALA A 53 3.76 4.47 0.40
CA ALA A 53 5.14 4.79 0.70
C ALA A 53 6.02 4.71 -0.56
N LEU A 54 5.87 3.64 -1.33
CA LEU A 54 6.56 3.48 -2.61
C LEU A 54 6.20 4.57 -3.63
N GLU A 55 4.93 5.00 -3.72
CA GLU A 55 4.56 6.10 -4.61
C GLU A 55 5.24 7.42 -4.22
N LEU A 56 5.35 7.71 -2.94
CA LEU A 56 6.04 8.92 -2.45
C LEU A 56 7.55 8.86 -2.68
N LEU A 57 8.12 7.67 -2.83
CA LEU A 57 9.53 7.44 -3.11
C LEU A 57 9.82 7.22 -4.61
N ARG A 58 8.81 7.30 -5.48
CA ARG A 58 8.84 6.86 -6.88
C ARG A 58 10.09 7.28 -7.66
N ASP A 59 10.51 8.53 -7.51
CA ASP A 59 11.66 9.10 -8.25
C ASP A 59 13.02 8.48 -7.88
N ARG A 60 13.07 7.69 -6.80
CA ARG A 60 14.28 7.03 -6.28
C ARG A 60 14.23 5.52 -6.41
N LEU A 61 13.13 4.97 -6.92
CA LEU A 61 12.92 3.53 -7.00
C LEU A 61 13.60 2.89 -8.21
N SER A 62 13.97 1.62 -8.05
CA SER A 62 14.46 0.80 -9.16
C SER A 62 13.33 0.43 -10.13
N GLU A 63 13.68 0.05 -11.36
CA GLU A 63 12.70 -0.45 -12.34
C GLU A 63 11.91 -1.66 -11.82
N ARG A 64 12.54 -2.52 -11.01
CA ARG A 64 11.88 -3.67 -10.38
C ARG A 64 10.75 -3.23 -9.44
N ALA A 65 11.03 -2.24 -8.59
CA ALA A 65 10.02 -1.72 -7.67
C ALA A 65 8.86 -1.06 -8.42
N LEU A 66 9.17 -0.27 -9.46
CA LEU A 66 8.15 0.34 -10.31
C LEU A 66 7.28 -0.70 -11.05
N ALA A 67 7.89 -1.78 -11.54
CA ALA A 67 7.17 -2.87 -12.18
C ALA A 67 6.24 -3.60 -11.19
N MET A 68 6.69 -3.79 -9.95
CA MET A 68 5.87 -4.40 -8.89
C MET A 68 4.68 -3.53 -8.50
N MET A 69 4.87 -2.22 -8.40
CA MET A 69 3.76 -1.26 -8.19
C MET A 69 2.74 -1.33 -9.32
N ALA A 70 3.20 -1.38 -10.57
CA ALA A 70 2.32 -1.50 -11.73
C ALA A 70 1.58 -2.85 -11.76
N ALA A 71 2.23 -3.94 -11.35
CA ALA A 71 1.60 -5.26 -11.22
C ALA A 71 0.52 -5.28 -10.14
N ALA A 72 0.79 -4.68 -8.97
CA ALA A 72 -0.20 -4.50 -7.91
C ALA A 72 -1.42 -3.70 -8.39
N ASP A 73 -1.18 -2.54 -9.03
CA ASP A 73 -2.24 -1.69 -9.57
C ASP A 73 -3.11 -2.47 -10.59
N ALA A 74 -2.47 -3.24 -11.49
CA ALA A 74 -3.17 -4.06 -12.47
C ALA A 74 -4.00 -5.18 -11.83
N GLN A 75 -3.43 -5.88 -10.84
CA GLN A 75 -4.11 -6.95 -10.10
C GLN A 75 -5.37 -6.41 -9.40
N TRP A 76 -5.23 -5.31 -8.67
CA TRP A 76 -6.34 -4.70 -7.95
C TRP A 76 -7.45 -4.21 -8.89
N ARG A 77 -7.07 -3.61 -10.02
CA ARG A 77 -8.01 -3.17 -11.05
C ARG A 77 -8.74 -4.35 -11.73
N ALA A 78 -8.07 -5.49 -11.89
CA ALA A 78 -8.66 -6.70 -12.46
C ALA A 78 -9.61 -7.42 -11.50
N HIS A 79 -9.42 -7.24 -10.19
CA HIS A 79 -10.17 -7.94 -9.14
C HIS A 79 -10.86 -6.96 -8.16
N PRO A 80 -11.77 -6.09 -8.65
CA PRO A 80 -12.37 -5.04 -7.82
C PRO A 80 -13.20 -5.59 -6.65
N LYS A 81 -13.82 -6.76 -6.80
CA LYS A 81 -14.58 -7.40 -5.72
C LYS A 81 -13.65 -7.91 -4.62
N ALA A 82 -12.54 -8.55 -5.01
CA ALA A 82 -11.54 -9.04 -4.07
C ALA A 82 -10.86 -7.88 -3.35
N PHE A 83 -10.52 -6.82 -4.09
CA PHE A 83 -9.98 -5.57 -3.56
C PHE A 83 -10.89 -4.98 -2.48
N ASP A 84 -12.17 -4.75 -2.81
CA ASP A 84 -13.13 -4.18 -1.86
C ASP A 84 -13.32 -5.09 -0.64
N HIS A 85 -13.28 -6.41 -0.82
CA HIS A 85 -13.42 -7.35 0.29
C HIS A 85 -12.24 -7.28 1.27
N MET A 86 -11.02 -7.31 0.74
CA MET A 86 -9.79 -7.27 1.52
C MET A 86 -9.61 -5.91 2.20
N PHE A 87 -9.72 -4.81 1.45
CA PHE A 87 -9.28 -3.51 1.92
C PHE A 87 -10.36 -2.64 2.57
N ARG A 88 -11.65 -3.03 2.51
CA ARG A 88 -12.75 -2.17 3.04
C ARG A 88 -12.53 -1.68 4.47
N ARG A 89 -12.05 -2.54 5.38
CA ARG A 89 -11.86 -2.15 6.79
C ARG A 89 -10.72 -1.16 6.95
N ALA A 90 -9.61 -1.36 6.24
CA ALA A 90 -8.49 -0.44 6.23
C ALA A 90 -8.91 0.93 5.67
N ILE A 91 -9.68 0.94 4.58
CA ILE A 91 -10.21 2.16 3.96
C ILE A 91 -11.21 2.88 4.89
N ASP A 92 -12.12 2.16 5.52
CA ASP A 92 -13.16 2.74 6.39
C ASP A 92 -12.60 3.39 7.66
N TRP A 93 -11.47 2.89 8.18
CA TRP A 93 -10.81 3.43 9.38
C TRP A 93 -9.62 4.34 9.08
N ALA A 94 -9.29 4.52 7.80
CA ALA A 94 -8.17 5.33 7.39
C ALA A 94 -8.33 6.78 7.88
N ARG A 95 -7.25 7.33 8.44
CA ARG A 95 -7.13 8.74 8.79
C ARG A 95 -6.13 9.39 7.83
N PRO A 96 -6.59 10.06 6.76
CA PRO A 96 -5.71 10.47 5.66
C PRO A 96 -4.52 11.33 6.06
N ASP A 97 -4.62 12.05 7.18
CA ASP A 97 -3.61 13.00 7.65
C ASP A 97 -2.45 12.35 8.44
N ASP A 98 -2.66 11.17 9.05
CA ASP A 98 -1.67 10.55 9.94
C ASP A 98 -1.38 9.07 9.67
N ILE A 99 -2.08 8.43 8.72
CA ILE A 99 -1.99 6.99 8.48
C ILE A 99 -0.63 6.49 7.98
N LEU A 100 0.18 7.35 7.36
CA LEU A 100 1.55 7.03 6.94
C LEU A 100 2.59 7.28 8.04
N THR A 101 2.14 7.60 9.26
CA THR A 101 3.02 7.74 10.41
C THR A 101 3.76 6.42 10.61
N ASP A 102 5.08 6.52 10.77
CA ASP A 102 6.04 5.41 10.87
C ASP A 102 6.32 4.64 9.56
N TRP A 103 5.78 5.08 8.42
CA TRP A 103 6.08 4.50 7.10
C TRP A 103 6.93 5.41 6.22
N VAL A 104 6.60 6.71 6.20
CA VAL A 104 7.35 7.72 5.43
C VAL A 104 7.35 9.02 6.20
N ARG A 105 8.47 9.74 6.16
CA ARG A 105 8.55 11.14 6.58
C ARG A 105 9.03 12.00 5.41
N ASP A 106 8.76 13.29 5.45
CA ASP A 106 9.34 14.23 4.49
C ASP A 106 10.68 14.80 5.01
N GLU A 107 11.27 15.72 4.26
CA GLU A 107 12.55 16.38 4.62
C GLU A 107 12.45 17.18 5.93
N THR A 108 11.25 17.56 6.34
CA THR A 108 11.00 18.27 7.60
C THR A 108 10.77 17.32 8.76
N GLY A 109 10.75 16.01 8.51
CA GLY A 109 10.42 14.97 9.48
C GLY A 109 8.92 14.81 9.72
N ALA A 110 8.07 15.46 8.91
CA ALA A 110 6.62 15.37 9.03
C ALA A 110 6.08 14.18 8.22
N THR A 111 4.97 13.61 8.67
CA THR A 111 4.24 12.59 7.90
C THR A 111 3.48 13.28 6.76
N PRO A 112 3.72 12.92 5.49
CA PRO A 112 2.90 13.42 4.40
C PRO A 112 1.48 12.80 4.46
N PRO A 113 0.42 13.58 4.17
CA PRO A 113 -0.92 13.03 4.08
C PRO A 113 -1.06 12.12 2.84
N ILE A 114 -2.08 11.26 2.79
CA ILE A 114 -2.39 10.50 1.58
C ILE A 114 -2.75 11.47 0.43
N PRO A 115 -2.00 11.47 -0.69
CA PRO A 115 -2.35 12.24 -1.87
C PRO A 115 -3.71 11.82 -2.45
N PRO A 116 -4.54 12.77 -2.94
CA PRO A 116 -5.81 12.45 -3.58
C PRO A 116 -5.70 11.54 -4.82
N SER A 117 -4.51 11.45 -5.42
CA SER A 117 -4.20 10.55 -6.54
C SER A 117 -4.08 9.07 -6.14
N HIS A 118 -3.98 8.75 -4.85
CA HIS A 118 -3.91 7.37 -4.35
C HIS A 118 -5.30 6.74 -4.34
N TRP A 119 -5.79 6.39 -5.53
CA TRP A 119 -7.12 5.81 -5.74
C TRP A 119 -7.36 4.52 -4.95
N TRP A 120 -6.30 3.80 -4.57
CA TRP A 120 -6.38 2.58 -3.75
C TRP A 120 -6.79 2.81 -2.28
N TRP A 121 -6.93 4.06 -1.83
CA TRP A 121 -7.59 4.39 -0.57
C TRP A 121 -9.10 4.62 -0.73
N ARG A 122 -9.67 4.13 -1.83
CA ARG A 122 -11.10 4.23 -2.14
C ARG A 122 -11.60 2.87 -2.61
N LEU A 123 -12.83 2.54 -2.23
CA LEU A 123 -13.53 1.38 -2.78
C LEU A 123 -13.70 1.51 -4.30
N SER A 124 -13.81 0.38 -4.99
CA SER A 124 -13.83 0.28 -6.45
C SER A 124 -14.88 1.14 -7.15
N LYS A 125 -16.00 1.38 -6.48
CA LYS A 125 -17.05 2.30 -6.94
C LYS A 125 -16.63 3.78 -7.04
N ASN A 126 -15.46 4.15 -6.48
CA ASN A 126 -14.99 5.53 -6.30
C ASN A 126 -13.56 5.79 -6.86
N TRP A 127 -13.03 4.88 -7.69
CA TRP A 127 -11.70 5.03 -8.29
C TRP A 127 -11.59 6.16 -9.31
#